data_AF-A0A0F9E9L3-F1
#
_entry.id   AF-A0A0F9E9L3-F1
#
_cell.length_a   1.000
_cell.length_b   1.000
_cell.length_c   1.000
_cell.angle_alpha   90.00
_cell.angle_beta   90.00
_cell.angle_gamma   90.00
#
_symmetry.space_group_name_H-M   'P 1'
#
loop_
_entity.id
_entity.type
_entity.pdbx_description
1 polymer ?
#
loop_
_entity_poly.entity_id
_entity_poly.type
_entity_poly.pdbx_seq_one_letter_code
_entity_poly.pdbx_strand_id
1 'polypeptide(L)'
;HGEHKGDAIDRILAATPDLPFVLIGDTGQHDAEVYLEACHRHGGRISAVILREPGRGPDSSSREAMATIRRLGTPVFHGETFEEAAVALQRVGLEV
;
A
#
# COMPACT_ATOMS: atom_id res chain seq x y z
N HIS A 1 2.26 -6.89 15.68
CA HIS A 1 1.20 -6.04 15.06
C HIS A 1 1.05 -6.28 13.55
N GLY A 2 2.11 -6.53 12.79
CA GLY A 2 2.02 -6.75 11.34
C GLY A 2 1.26 -8.01 10.89
N GLU A 3 1.43 -9.15 11.60
CA GLU A 3 0.75 -10.41 11.24
C GLU A 3 -0.78 -10.28 11.23
N HIS A 4 -1.37 -9.61 12.23
CA HIS A 4 -2.82 -9.40 12.27
C HIS A 4 -3.34 -8.47 11.16
N LYS A 5 -2.52 -7.52 10.67
CA LYS A 5 -2.88 -6.67 9.52
C LYS A 5 -2.82 -7.46 8.22
N GLY A 6 -1.78 -8.28 8.04
CA GLY A 6 -1.65 -9.18 6.89
C GLY A 6 -2.82 -10.16 6.76
N ASP A 7 -3.17 -10.82 7.86
CA ASP A 7 -4.30 -11.76 7.91
C ASP A 7 -5.63 -11.08 7.56
N ALA A 8 -5.83 -9.83 8.01
CA ALA A 8 -7.03 -9.07 7.70
C ALA A 8 -7.11 -8.73 6.20
N ILE A 9 -6.00 -8.31 5.59
CA ILE A 9 -5.90 -8.07 4.14
C ILE A 9 -6.25 -9.37 3.40
N ASP A 10 -5.62 -10.48 3.76
CA ASP A 10 -5.82 -11.77 3.09
C ASP A 10 -7.29 -12.23 3.16
N ARG A 11 -7.95 -12.06 4.31
CA ARG A 11 -9.37 -12.40 4.50
C ARG A 11 -10.29 -11.54 3.63
N ILE A 12 -10.04 -10.22 3.57
CA ILE A 12 -10.86 -9.31 2.76
C ILE A 12 -10.71 -9.64 1.28
N LEU A 13 -9.47 -9.81 0.81
CA LEU A 13 -9.20 -10.16 -0.59
C LEU A 13 -9.84 -11.50 -0.97
N ALA A 14 -9.82 -12.49 -0.06
CA ALA A 14 -10.47 -13.77 -0.29
C ALA A 14 -12.00 -13.68 -0.36
N ALA A 15 -12.62 -12.74 0.38
CA ALA A 15 -14.07 -12.55 0.39
C ALA A 15 -14.60 -11.86 -0.89
N THR A 16 -13.73 -11.19 -1.65
CA THR A 16 -14.11 -10.42 -2.85
C THR A 16 -13.17 -10.74 -4.02
N PRO A 17 -13.20 -11.94 -4.60
CA PRO A 17 -12.17 -12.43 -5.52
C PRO A 17 -11.97 -11.57 -6.78
N ASP A 18 -13.03 -10.91 -7.26
CA ASP A 18 -13.02 -10.21 -8.54
C ASP A 18 -12.70 -8.71 -8.46
N LEU A 19 -12.54 -8.17 -7.24
CA LEU A 19 -12.31 -6.75 -7.04
C LEU A 19 -10.81 -6.42 -6.88
N PRO A 20 -10.32 -5.34 -7.52
CA PRO A 20 -9.03 -4.76 -7.22
C PRO A 20 -9.06 -3.99 -5.89
N PHE A 21 -7.88 -3.83 -5.29
CA PHE A 21 -7.71 -3.18 -3.99
C PHE A 21 -6.67 -2.08 -4.01
N VAL A 22 -6.93 -1.02 -3.24
CA VAL A 22 -5.94 0.00 -2.87
C VAL A 22 -5.65 -0.14 -1.39
N LEU A 23 -4.38 -0.31 -1.02
CA LEU A 23 -3.97 -0.40 0.38
C LEU A 23 -3.58 1.00 0.86
N ILE A 24 -4.18 1.46 1.96
CA ILE A 24 -3.97 2.81 2.51
C ILE A 24 -3.51 2.70 3.96
N GLY A 25 -2.36 3.26 4.31
CA GLY A 25 -1.78 3.17 5.65
C GLY A 25 -0.79 4.28 5.97
N ASP A 26 0.07 4.06 6.96
CA ASP A 26 1.11 5.00 7.40
C ASP A 26 2.49 4.34 7.57
N THR A 27 3.56 5.09 7.29
CA THR A 27 4.95 4.59 7.39
C THR A 27 5.47 4.49 8.83
N GLY A 28 4.72 4.97 9.83
CA GLY A 28 5.08 4.87 11.24
C GLY A 28 4.64 3.57 11.92
N GLN A 29 3.77 2.78 11.26
CA GLN A 29 3.18 1.55 11.83
C GLN A 29 3.57 0.25 11.11
N HIS A 30 4.69 0.26 10.36
CA HIS A 30 5.16 -0.87 9.55
C HIS A 30 4.18 -1.30 8.44
N ASP A 31 3.34 -0.39 7.96
CA ASP A 31 2.37 -0.73 6.90
C ASP A 31 3.07 -1.00 5.57
N ALA A 32 4.22 -0.34 5.31
CA ALA A 32 4.97 -0.54 4.07
C ALA A 32 5.44 -2.00 3.92
N GLU A 33 5.93 -2.62 4.99
CA GLU A 33 6.36 -4.02 5.01
C GLU A 33 5.17 -4.98 4.90
N VAL A 34 4.09 -4.71 5.63
CA VAL A 34 2.87 -5.52 5.54
C VAL A 34 2.28 -5.49 4.12
N TYR A 35 2.27 -4.32 3.48
CA TYR A 35 1.76 -4.14 2.13
C TYR A 35 2.69 -4.73 1.08
N LEU A 36 4.01 -4.75 1.31
CA LEU A 36 4.93 -5.48 0.44
C LEU A 36 4.60 -6.97 0.43
N GLU A 37 4.41 -7.57 1.60
CA GLU A 37 4.05 -8.98 1.71
C GLU A 37 2.68 -9.28 1.06
N ALA A 38 1.71 -8.38 1.22
CA ALA A 38 0.43 -8.49 0.53
C ALA A 38 0.58 -8.41 -1.00
N CYS A 39 1.41 -7.50 -1.51
CA CYS A 39 1.71 -7.39 -2.95
C CYS A 39 2.42 -8.63 -3.50
N HIS A 40 3.28 -9.28 -2.71
CA HIS A 40 3.88 -10.56 -3.08
C HIS A 40 2.85 -11.69 -3.18
N ARG A 41 1.93 -11.78 -2.21
CA ARG A 41 0.90 -12.84 -2.17
C ARG A 41 -0.21 -12.64 -3.20
N HIS A 42 -0.62 -11.39 -3.42
CA HIS A 42 -1.81 -11.04 -4.20
C HIS A 42 -1.50 -10.12 -5.37
N GLY A 43 -0.31 -10.26 -5.96
CA GLY A 43 0.14 -9.49 -7.11
C GLY A 43 -0.91 -9.47 -8.23
N GLY A 44 -1.11 -8.30 -8.83
CA GLY A 44 -2.15 -8.07 -9.84
C GLY A 44 -3.53 -7.68 -9.27
N ARG A 45 -3.79 -7.94 -7.98
CA ARG A 45 -5.01 -7.49 -7.31
C ARG A 45 -4.85 -6.19 -6.52
N ILE A 46 -3.61 -5.88 -6.13
CA ILE A 46 -3.29 -4.60 -5.50
C ILE A 46 -2.98 -3.58 -6.60
N SER A 47 -3.92 -2.66 -6.84
CA SER A 47 -3.82 -1.64 -7.90
C SER A 47 -2.99 -0.42 -7.48
N ALA A 48 -2.90 -0.13 -6.18
CA ALA A 48 -2.04 0.91 -5.65
C ALA A 48 -1.79 0.73 -4.15
N VAL A 49 -0.70 1.33 -3.67
CA VAL A 49 -0.40 1.49 -2.25
C VAL A 49 -0.26 2.98 -1.94
N ILE A 50 -0.93 3.44 -0.89
CA ILE A 50 -0.86 4.79 -0.36
C ILE A 50 -0.36 4.74 1.07
N LEU A 51 0.72 5.46 1.33
CA LEU A 51 1.32 5.54 2.66
C LEU A 51 1.45 6.99 3.09
N ARG A 52 0.87 7.34 4.23
CA ARG A 52 1.07 8.64 4.85
C ARG A 52 2.36 8.66 5.67
N GLU A 53 3.09 9.76 5.61
CA GLU A 53 4.26 10.03 6.45
C GLU A 53 3.88 10.74 7.75
N PRO A 54 4.05 10.11 8.93
CA PRO A 54 3.83 10.79 10.20
C PRO A 54 5.10 11.53 10.66
N GLY A 55 5.36 12.73 10.13
CA GLY A 55 6.25 13.78 10.67
C GLY A 55 7.75 13.48 10.88
N ARG A 56 8.18 12.23 11.05
CA ARG A 56 9.58 11.82 11.28
C ARG A 56 10.24 11.25 10.02
N GLY A 57 9.54 11.19 8.88
CA GLY A 57 10.03 10.46 7.72
C GLY A 57 9.80 8.95 7.85
N PRO A 58 9.70 8.22 6.72
CA PRO A 58 9.83 6.76 6.74
C PRO A 58 11.22 6.37 7.25
N ASP A 59 11.35 5.22 7.88
CA ASP A 59 12.64 4.64 8.16
C ASP A 59 13.24 3.96 6.90
N SER A 60 14.45 3.38 7.03
CA SER A 60 15.09 2.67 5.92
C SER A 60 14.28 1.48 5.43
N SER A 61 13.64 0.76 6.36
CA SER A 61 12.83 -0.43 6.06
C SER A 61 11.61 -0.07 5.22
N SER A 62 10.87 0.96 5.64
CA SER A 62 9.72 1.50 4.90
C SER A 62 10.12 1.99 3.51
N ARG A 63 11.27 2.68 3.38
CA ARG A 63 11.80 3.12 2.08
C ARG A 63 12.12 1.94 1.16
N GLU A 64 12.76 0.90 1.68
CA GLU A 64 13.11 -0.30 0.92
C GLU A 64 11.86 -1.08 0.49
N ALA A 65 10.89 -1.22 1.39
CA ALA A 65 9.62 -1.86 1.09
C ALA A 65 8.86 -1.13 -0.02
N MET A 66 8.72 0.20 0.10
CA MET A 66 8.11 1.03 -0.95
C MET A 66 8.84 0.92 -2.29
N ALA A 67 10.18 0.90 -2.29
CA ALA A 67 10.96 0.73 -3.51
C ALA A 67 10.74 -0.64 -4.14
N THR A 68 10.60 -1.69 -3.33
CA THR A 68 10.32 -3.05 -3.80
C THR A 68 8.93 -3.15 -4.40
N ILE A 69 7.90 -2.60 -3.73
CA ILE A 69 6.53 -2.58 -4.26
C ILE A 69 6.49 -1.89 -5.65
N ARG A 70 7.20 -0.76 -5.82
CA ARG A 70 7.31 -0.10 -7.13
C ARG A 70 7.97 -0.99 -8.19
N ARG A 71 9.00 -1.75 -7.82
CA ARG A 71 9.66 -2.71 -8.75
C ARG A 71 8.76 -3.88 -9.13
N LEU A 72 7.82 -4.27 -8.28
CA LEU A 72 6.79 -5.26 -8.61
C LEU A 72 5.74 -4.74 -9.60
N GLY A 73 5.77 -3.44 -9.93
CA GLY A 73 4.85 -2.80 -10.86
C GLY A 73 3.61 -2.20 -10.18
N THR A 74 3.49 -2.29 -8.86
CA THR A 74 2.39 -1.66 -8.13
C THR A 74 2.75 -0.19 -7.82
N PRO A 75 1.92 0.79 -8.25
CA PRO A 75 2.08 2.19 -7.90
C PRO A 75 2.12 2.40 -6.39
N VAL A 76 3.07 3.21 -5.92
CA VAL A 76 3.18 3.61 -4.51
C VAL A 76 3.21 5.12 -4.38
N PHE A 77 2.24 5.66 -3.65
CA PHE A 77 2.13 7.06 -3.30
C PHE A 77 2.51 7.26 -1.83
N HIS A 78 3.33 8.27 -1.58
CA HIS A 78 3.82 8.57 -0.24
C HIS A 78 3.94 10.08 -0.05
N GLY A 79 3.31 10.61 1.00
CA GLY A 79 3.26 12.04 1.30
C GLY A 79 2.73 12.33 2.71
N GLU A 80 2.75 13.58 3.13
CA GLU A 80 2.34 14.01 4.48
C GLU A 80 0.80 14.00 4.67
N THR A 81 0.07 14.14 3.55
CA THR A 81 -1.40 14.15 3.50
C THR A 81 -1.91 13.18 2.44
N PHE A 82 -3.20 12.81 2.53
CA PHE A 82 -3.85 11.96 1.53
C PHE A 82 -4.33 12.73 0.28
N GLU A 83 -4.28 14.06 0.29
CA GLU A 83 -4.69 14.89 -0.86
C GLU A 83 -3.82 14.60 -2.08
N GLU A 84 -2.51 14.49 -1.87
CA GLU A 84 -1.56 14.14 -2.91
C GLU A 84 -1.81 12.72 -3.46
N ALA A 85 -2.25 11.80 -2.59
CA ALA A 85 -2.57 10.44 -2.98
C ALA A 85 -3.84 10.37 -3.84
N ALA A 86 -4.89 11.13 -3.51
CA ALA A 86 -6.12 11.19 -4.30
C ALA A 86 -5.86 11.70 -5.73
N VAL A 87 -5.08 12.78 -5.86
CA VAL A 87 -4.66 13.30 -7.17
C VAL A 87 -3.86 12.26 -7.95
N ALA A 88 -3.03 11.48 -7.26
CA ALA A 88 -2.19 10.50 -7.90
C ALA A 88 -2.95 9.23 -8.32
N LEU A 89 -3.98 8.82 -7.57
CA LEU A 89 -4.92 7.76 -7.97
C LEU A 89 -5.68 8.12 -9.25
N GLN A 90 -6.18 9.36 -9.36
CA GLN A 90 -6.82 9.84 -10.59
C GLN A 90 -5.89 9.74 -11.80
N ARG A 91 -4.60 10.03 -11.62
CA ARG A 91 -3.59 9.96 -12.69
C ARG A 91 -3.28 8.55 -13.18
N VAL A 92 -3.51 7.53 -12.35
CA VAL A 92 -3.36 6.11 -12.74
C VAL A 92 -4.68 5.48 -13.20
N GLY A 93 -5.72 6.30 -13.42
CA GLY A 93 -7.02 5.85 -13.92
C GLY A 93 -7.91 5.20 -12.85
N LEU A 94 -7.59 5.39 -11.57
CA LEU A 94 -8.45 4.98 -10.46
C LEU A 94 -9.29 6.18 -10.02
N GLU A 95 -10.57 6.18 -10.38
CA GLU A 95 -11.54 7.16 -9.88
C GLU A 95 -11.89 6.80 -8.42
N VAL A 96 -11.71 7.76 -7.52
CA VAL A 96 -12.01 7.69 -6.08
C VAL A 96 -12.94 8.80 -5.66
#